data_AF-X1VVW3-F1
#
_entry.id   AF-X1VVW3-F1
#
_cell.length_a   1.000
_cell.length_b   1.000
_cell.length_c   1.000
_cell.angle_alpha   90.00
_cell.angle_beta   90.00
_cell.angle_gamma   90.00
#
_symmetry.space_group_name_H-M   'P 1'
#
loop_
_entity.id
_entity.type
_entity.pdbx_description
1 polymer ?
#
loop_
_entity_poly.entity_id
_entity_poly.type
_entity_poly.pdbx_seq_one_letter_code
_entity_poly.pdbx_strand_id
1 'polypeptide(L)' 'SILMERGHELWAEGARREDLIRYQRVTNGQGYKIYDPDPNHFRMPIPQSFIDEYRGNVVQNPGY' A
#
# COMPACT_ATOMS: atom_id res chain seq x y z
N SER A 1 -17.87 -11.44 1.10
CA SER A 1 -16.69 -11.83 0.29
C SER A 1 -15.52 -12.06 1.24
N ILE A 2 -14.46 -12.77 0.83
CA ILE A 2 -13.28 -13.00 1.68
C ILE A 2 -12.67 -11.67 2.16
N LEU A 3 -12.61 -10.64 1.29
CA LEU A 3 -12.13 -9.31 1.65
C LEU A 3 -12.96 -8.64 2.77
N MET A 4 -14.27 -8.88 2.80
CA MET A 4 -15.15 -8.34 3.84
C MET A 4 -14.92 -9.06 5.17
N GLU A 5 -14.81 -10.38 5.13
CA GLU A 5 -14.54 -11.19 6.32
C GLU A 5 -13.22 -10.82 6.98
N ARG A 6 -12.16 -10.67 6.17
CA ARG A 6 -10.86 -10.18 6.65
C ARG A 6 -10.93 -8.77 7.22
N GLY A 7 -11.84 -7.94 6.72
CA GLY A 7 -12.07 -6.59 7.25
C GLY A 7 -12.72 -6.58 8.63
N HIS A 8 -13.49 -7.61 8.98
CA HIS A 8 -14.04 -7.80 10.31
C HIS A 8 -13.03 -8.44 11.25
N GLU A 9 -12.39 -9.53 10.81
CA GLU A 9 -11.48 -10.34 11.63
C GLU A 9 -10.18 -9.61 11.98
N LEU A 10 -9.57 -8.92 11.00
CA LEU A 10 -8.23 -8.33 11.14
C LEU A 10 -8.29 -6.80 11.28
N TRP A 11 -9.39 -6.30 11.86
CA TRP A 11 -9.57 -4.87 12.03
C TRP A 11 -8.52 -4.29 12.97
N ALA A 12 -7.94 -3.15 12.58
CA ALA A 12 -6.86 -2.48 13.31
C ALA A 12 -5.55 -3.29 13.47
N GLU A 13 -5.36 -4.37 12.72
CA GLU A 13 -4.15 -5.21 12.76
C GLU A 13 -3.17 -4.96 11.60
N GLY A 14 -3.33 -3.85 10.87
CA GLY A 14 -2.42 -3.48 9.77
C GLY A 14 -2.65 -4.21 8.44
N ALA A 15 -3.49 -5.25 8.38
CA ALA A 15 -3.74 -6.03 7.17
C ALA A 15 -4.52 -5.29 6.06
N ARG A 16 -5.20 -4.20 6.40
CA ARG A 16 -6.20 -3.57 5.50
C ARG A 16 -5.60 -3.06 4.19
N ARG A 17 -4.39 -2.46 4.21
CA ARG A 17 -3.76 -1.91 3.00
C ARG A 17 -3.42 -3.00 2.00
N GLU A 18 -2.80 -4.07 2.47
CA GLU A 18 -2.39 -5.20 1.64
C GLU A 18 -3.59 -5.91 1.00
N ASP A 19 -4.67 -6.05 1.75
CA ASP A 19 -5.91 -6.63 1.26
C ASP A 19 -6.55 -5.78 0.16
N LEU A 20 -6.60 -4.46 0.34
CA LEU A 20 -7.15 -3.56 -0.67
C LEU A 20 -6.33 -3.59 -1.97
N ILE A 21 -4.99 -3.64 -1.87
CA ILE A 21 -4.09 -3.79 -3.01
C ILE A 21 -4.32 -5.13 -3.72
N ARG A 22 -4.35 -6.24 -2.97
CA ARG A 22 -4.50 -7.59 -3.53
C ARG A 22 -5.81 -7.76 -4.29
N TYR A 23 -6.90 -7.20 -3.78
CA TYR A 23 -8.22 -7.30 -4.40
C TYR A 23 -8.53 -6.14 -5.35
N GLN A 24 -7.59 -5.23 -5.59
CA GLN A 24 -7.74 -4.03 -6.43
C GLN A 24 -9.04 -3.28 -6.14
N ARG A 25 -9.36 -3.08 -4.85
CA ARG A 25 -10.62 -2.42 -4.43
C ARG A 25 -10.39 -0.98 -4.05
N VAL A 26 -11.15 -0.10 -4.68
CA VAL A 26 -11.25 1.31 -4.31
C VAL A 26 -12.21 1.45 -3.13
N THR A 27 -11.75 2.01 -2.02
CA THR A 27 -12.64 2.47 -0.94
C THR A 27 -13.15 3.86 -1.28
N ASN A 28 -14.45 4.10 -1.12
CA ASN A 28 -15.10 5.39 -1.38
C ASN A 28 -14.91 6.40 -0.24
N GLY A 29 -13.97 6.18 0.67
CA GLY A 29 -13.70 7.12 1.76
C GLY A 29 -14.68 7.09 2.95
N GLN A 30 -15.72 6.24 2.94
CA GLN A 30 -16.71 6.17 4.03
C GLN A 30 -16.13 5.52 5.30
N GLY A 31 -15.33 6.29 6.04
CA GLY A 31 -14.71 5.89 7.32
C GLY A 31 -13.26 5.41 7.23
N TYR A 32 -12.67 5.37 6.02
CA TYR A 32 -11.28 4.96 5.78
C TYR A 32 -10.64 5.82 4.69
N LYS A 33 -9.30 5.86 4.62
CA LYS A 33 -8.58 6.56 3.54
C LYS A 33 -9.09 6.08 2.17
N ILE A 34 -9.34 7.01 1.25
CA ILE A 34 -9.62 6.70 -0.15
C ILE A 34 -8.41 5.93 -0.69
N TYR A 35 -8.65 4.74 -1.21
CA TYR A 35 -7.62 3.98 -1.87
C TYR A 35 -7.23 4.68 -3.18
N ASP A 36 -5.95 4.97 -3.32
CA ASP A 36 -5.41 5.58 -4.53
C ASP A 36 -5.27 4.50 -5.62
N PRO A 37 -5.92 4.65 -6.78
CA PRO A 37 -5.81 3.68 -7.86
C PRO A 37 -4.45 3.71 -8.58
N ASP A 38 -3.59 4.71 -8.35
CA ASP A 38 -2.25 4.78 -8.96
C ASP A 38 -1.38 3.61 -8.47
N PRO A 39 -0.96 2.69 -9.37
CA PRO A 39 -0.10 1.56 -9.01
C PRO A 39 1.22 1.97 -8.37
N ASN A 40 1.72 3.18 -8.65
CA ASN A 40 2.95 3.71 -8.06
C ASN A 40 2.82 3.86 -6.53
N HIS A 41 1.62 4.13 -6.02
CA HIS A 41 1.35 4.27 -4.59
C HIS A 41 1.09 2.93 -3.86
N PHE A 42 1.14 1.80 -4.58
CA PHE A 42 0.98 0.47 -3.95
C PHE A 42 2.25 0.04 -3.23
N ARG A 43 3.40 0.58 -3.64
CA ARG A 43 4.69 0.40 -2.95
C ARG A 43 5.05 1.69 -2.22
N MET A 44 5.57 1.57 -1.02
CA MET A 44 6.10 2.73 -0.31
C MET A 44 7.39 3.20 -0.99
N PRO A 45 7.71 4.51 -0.96
CA PRO A 45 9.02 4.96 -1.42
C PRO A 45 10.12 4.30 -0.59
N ILE A 46 11.21 3.93 -1.24
CA ILE A 46 12.44 3.55 -0.55
C ILE A 46 13.01 4.83 0.08
N PRO A 47 13.37 4.84 1.38
CA PRO A 47 13.92 6.04 2.00
C PRO A 47 15.23 6.47 1.30
N GLN A 48 15.36 7.77 1.04
CA GLN A 48 16.49 8.32 0.27
C GLN A 48 17.84 7.95 0.87
N SER A 49 17.95 7.91 2.20
CA SER A 49 19.19 7.50 2.88
C SER A 49 19.71 6.14 2.45
N PHE A 50 18.82 5.17 2.20
CA PHE A 50 19.21 3.84 1.72
C PHE A 50 19.62 3.86 0.25
N ILE A 51 18.98 4.68 -0.58
CA ILE A 51 19.38 4.85 -1.98
C ILE A 51 20.80 5.42 -2.05
N ASP A 52 21.08 6.44 -1.24
CA ASP A 52 22.38 7.11 -1.18
C ASP A 52 23.47 6.16 -0.65
N GLU A 53 23.19 5.43 0.43
CA GLU A 53 24.12 4.47 1.04
C GLU A 53 24.53 3.35 0.08
N TYR A 54 23.57 2.82 -0.69
CA TYR A 54 23.79 1.68 -1.59
C TYR A 54 24.37 2.07 -2.95
N ARG A 55 24.66 3.37 -3.18
CA ARG A 55 25.44 3.89 -4.32
C ARG A 55 24.97 3.36 -5.69
N GLY A 56 23.67 3.40 -5.92
CA GLY A 56 23.05 3.01 -7.19
C GLY A 56 22.72 1.51 -7.34
N ASN A 57 23.05 0.68 -6.35
CA ASN A 57 22.60 -0.73 -6.33
C ASN A 57 21.12 -0.88 -5.93
N VAL A 58 20.54 0.16 -5.34
CA VAL A 58 19.12 0.24 -5.01
C VAL A 58 18.51 1.37 -5.83
N VAL A 59 17.47 1.05 -6.61
CA VAL A 59 16.74 1.99 -7.46
C VAL A 59 15.36 2.24 -6.85
N GLN A 60 14.89 3.49 -6.87
CA GLN A 60 13.60 3.90 -6.34
C GLN A 60 12.44 3.17 -7.04
N ASN A 61 11.33 3.00 -6.31
CA ASN A 61 10.07 2.55 -6.88
C ASN A 61 9.54 3.57 -7.91
N PRO A 62 8.92 3.14 -9.02
CA PRO A 62 8.35 4.05 -10.00
C PRO A 62 7.40 5.08 -9.37
N GLY A 63 7.46 6.33 -9.84
CA GLY A 63 6.60 7.43 -9.39
C GLY A 63 7.14 8.26 -8.20
N TYR A 64 8.29 7.89 -7.64
CA TYR A 64 8.99 8.62 -6.57
C TYR A 64 10.38 9.08 -6.97
#